data_AF-A0A0M3JNA7-F1
#
_entry.id   AF-A0A0M3JNA7-F1
#
_cell.length_a   1.000
_cell.length_b   1.000
_cell.length_c   1.000
_cell.angle_alpha   90.00
_cell.angle_beta   90.00
_cell.angle_gamma   90.00
#
_symmetry.space_group_name_H-M   'P 1'
#
loop_
_entity.id
_entity.type
_entity.pdbx_description
1 polymer ?
#
loop_
_entity_poly.entity_id
_entity_poly.type
_entity_poly.pdbx_seq_one_letter_code
_entity_poly.pdbx_strand_id
1 'polypeptide(L)' 'MIRQLLAALLGLEGRYISRSGGVGDPLVVVKHYAVDDALQARVDSLLCIANAFSDIQRIQQRNKTDLLAKVGDCLRQFL' A
#
# COMPACT_ATOMS: atom_id res chain seq x y z
N MET A 1 -3.90 -16.27 -9.31
CA MET A 1 -4.25 -14.85 -9.11
C MET A 1 -4.84 -14.55 -7.73
N ILE A 2 -5.82 -15.33 -7.23
CA ILE A 2 -6.45 -15.08 -5.90
C ILE A 2 -5.44 -14.91 -4.75
N ARG A 3 -4.44 -15.79 -4.64
CA ARG A 3 -3.38 -15.67 -3.62
C ARG A 3 -2.61 -14.34 -3.70
N GLN A 4 -2.40 -13.82 -4.91
CA GLN A 4 -1.72 -12.53 -5.08
C GLN A 4 -2.62 -11.34 -4.78
N LEU A 5 -3.93 -11.46 -5.00
CA LEU A 5 -4.93 -10.50 -4.51
C LEU A 5 -4.92 -10.42 -2.98
N LEU A 6 -4.88 -11.56 -2.29
CA LEU A 6 -4.75 -11.61 -0.83
C LEU A 6 -3.45 -10.97 -0.34
N ALA A 7 -2.33 -11.22 -1.05
CA ALA A 7 -1.06 -10.57 -0.74
C ALA A 7 -1.11 -9.05 -1.00
N ALA A 8 -1.77 -8.61 -2.08
CA ALA A 8 -1.93 -7.21 -2.41
C ALA A 8 -2.75 -6.45 -1.36
N LEU A 9 -3.78 -7.06 -0.76
CA LEU A 9 -4.52 -6.48 0.38
C LEU A 9 -3.63 -6.21 1.60
N LEU A 10 -2.52 -6.94 1.75
CA LEU A 10 -1.50 -6.72 2.77
C LEU A 10 -0.39 -5.76 2.31
N GLY A 11 -0.54 -5.13 1.14
CA GLY A 11 0.43 -4.21 0.56
C GLY A 11 1.64 -4.89 -0.10
N LEU A 12 1.59 -6.22 -0.29
CA LEU A 12 2.69 -7.00 -0.89
C LEU A 12 2.59 -7.02 -2.42
N GLU A 13 3.75 -6.93 -3.06
CA GLU A 13 3.89 -7.05 -4.52
C GLU A 13 3.94 -8.52 -4.95
N GLY A 14 3.60 -8.76 -6.22
CA GLY A 14 3.60 -10.08 -6.82
C GLY A 14 3.79 -10.05 -8.33
N ARG A 15 3.68 -11.23 -8.92
CA ARG A 15 3.90 -11.43 -10.37
C ARG A 15 2.85 -10.72 -11.25
N TYR A 16 1.59 -10.73 -10.83
CA TYR A 16 0.45 -10.20 -11.58
C TYR A 16 0.02 -8.81 -11.10
N ILE A 17 0.33 -8.47 -9.84
CA ILE A 17 -0.02 -7.20 -9.20
C ILE A 17 1.26 -6.58 -8.67
N SER A 18 1.59 -5.39 -9.15
CA SER A 18 2.80 -4.67 -8.75
C SER A 18 2.50 -3.17 -8.67
N ARG A 19 3.42 -2.40 -8.09
CA ARG A 19 3.29 -0.94 -8.09
C ARG A 19 3.50 -0.39 -9.50
N SER A 20 2.78 0.69 -9.82
CA SER A 20 2.87 1.32 -11.13
C SER A 20 4.22 1.97 -11.43
N GLY A 21 5.01 2.31 -10.40
CA GLY A 21 6.32 2.95 -10.57
C GLY A 21 7.32 2.60 -9.46
N GLY A 22 7.03 2.99 -8.22
CA GLY A 22 7.97 2.82 -7.10
C GLY A 22 7.31 2.79 -5.72
N VAL A 23 8.14 2.78 -4.67
CA VAL A 23 7.69 2.73 -3.27
C VAL A 23 6.89 3.99 -2.94
N GLY A 24 5.57 3.85 -2.88
CA GLY A 24 4.70 5.03 -2.81
C GLY A 24 3.46 4.83 -3.67
N ASP A 25 3.66 4.22 -4.82
CA ASP A 25 2.66 4.17 -5.86
C ASP A 25 1.60 3.09 -5.60
N PRO A 26 0.40 3.26 -6.19
CA PRO A 26 -0.68 2.29 -6.09
C PRO A 26 -0.28 0.95 -6.71
N LEU A 27 -0.79 -0.12 -6.10
CA LEU A 27 -0.79 -1.46 -6.68
C LEU A 27 -1.77 -1.49 -7.86
N VAL A 28 -1.29 -2.01 -8.98
CA VAL A 28 -2.02 -2.16 -10.25
C VAL A 28 -1.81 -3.56 -10.82
N VAL A 29 -2.73 -4.01 -11.66
CA VAL A 29 -2.52 -5.22 -12.46
C VAL A 29 -1.47 -4.94 -13.53
N VAL A 30 -0.47 -5.83 -13.65
CA VAL A 30 0.59 -5.69 -14.63
C VAL A 30 0.04 -5.90 -16.04
N LYS A 31 0.16 -4.88 -16.91
CA LYS A 31 -0.41 -4.82 -18.28
C LYS A 31 -0.08 -5.99 -19.20
N HIS A 32 0.94 -6.80 -18.87
CA HIS A 32 1.37 -7.92 -19.70
C HIS A 32 0.53 -9.19 -19.50
N TYR A 33 -0.35 -9.21 -18.50
CA TYR A 33 -1.28 -10.31 -18.29
C TYR A 33 -2.65 -9.90 -18.82
N ALA A 34 -3.08 -10.57 -19.90
CA ALA A 34 -4.44 -10.43 -20.40
C ALA A 34 -5.40 -11.03 -19.37
N VAL A 35 -6.25 -10.18 -18.80
CA VAL A 35 -7.32 -10.55 -17.88
C VAL A 35 -8.62 -10.15 -18.56
N ASP A 36 -9.64 -11.00 -18.48
CA ASP A 36 -10.98 -10.68 -18.95
C ASP A 36 -11.52 -9.39 -18.28
N ASP A 37 -12.24 -8.54 -19.01
CA ASP A 37 -12.66 -7.21 -18.54
C ASP A 37 -13.52 -7.29 -17.27
N ALA A 38 -14.37 -8.31 -17.14
CA ALA A 38 -15.21 -8.49 -15.96
C ALA A 38 -14.38 -8.90 -14.73
N LEU A 39 -13.32 -9.69 -14.94
CA LEU A 39 -12.38 -10.04 -13.89
C LEU A 39 -11.50 -8.83 -13.54
N GLN A 40 -11.01 -8.08 -14.53
CA GLN A 40 -10.20 -6.87 -14.35
C GLN A 40 -10.93 -5.84 -13.47
N ALA A 41 -12.20 -5.54 -13.76
CA ALA A 41 -13.00 -4.61 -12.97
C ALA A 41 -13.14 -5.03 -11.49
N ARG A 42 -13.27 -6.34 -11.22
CA ARG A 42 -13.31 -6.87 -9.86
C ARG A 42 -11.96 -6.75 -9.16
N VAL A 43 -10.87 -7.01 -9.87
CA VAL A 43 -9.52 -6.86 -9.32
C VAL A 43 -9.23 -5.40 -9.01
N ASP A 44 -9.57 -4.47 -9.90
CA ASP A 44 -9.36 -3.04 -9.69
C ASP A 44 -10.16 -2.51 -8.49
N SER A 45 -11.38 -2.99 -8.28
CA SER A 45 -12.18 -2.67 -7.09
C SER A 45 -11.49 -3.12 -5.80
N LEU A 46 -10.88 -4.31 -5.78
CA LEU A 46 -10.15 -4.82 -4.62
C LEU A 46 -8.81 -4.11 -4.41
N LEU A 47 -8.12 -3.74 -5.50
CA LEU A 47 -6.89 -2.97 -5.43
C LEU A 47 -7.13 -1.55 -4.91
N CYS A 48 -8.28 -0.95 -5.21
CA CYS A 48 -8.69 0.32 -4.61
C CYS A 48 -8.70 0.25 -3.08
N ILE A 49 -9.30 -0.82 -2.52
CA ILE A 49 -9.33 -1.06 -1.07
C ILE A 49 -7.92 -1.29 -0.52
N ALA A 50 -7.10 -2.10 -1.19
CA ALA A 50 -5.72 -2.38 -0.79
C ALA A 50 -4.85 -1.10 -0.74
N ASN A 51 -5.01 -0.23 -1.72
CA ASN A 51 -4.30 1.04 -1.81
C ASN A 51 -4.74 2.00 -0.70
N ALA A 52 -6.05 2.14 -0.46
CA ALA A 52 -6.57 2.95 0.64
C ALA A 52 -6.07 2.46 2.01
N PHE A 53 -6.03 1.14 2.22
CA PHE A 53 -5.47 0.56 3.44
C PHE A 53 -3.97 0.86 3.60
N SER A 54 -3.19 0.73 2.52
CA SER A 54 -1.76 1.06 2.52
C SER A 54 -1.51 2.54 2.85
N ASP A 55 -2.36 3.44 2.34
CA ASP A 55 -2.25 4.88 2.63
C ASP A 55 -2.55 5.20 4.10
N ILE A 56 -3.58 4.56 4.68
CA ILE A 56 -3.89 4.68 6.11
C ILE A 56 -2.71 4.19 6.95
N GLN A 57 -2.12 3.03 6.61
CA GLN A 57 -0.95 2.51 7.32
C GLN A 57 0.24 3.46 7.26
N ARG A 58 0.50 4.09 6.10
CA ARG A 58 1.56 5.09 5.97
C ARG A 58 1.30 6.33 6.81
N ILE A 59 0.08 6.83 6.83
CA ILE A 59 -0.29 7.97 7.68
C ILE A 59 -0.08 7.60 9.16
N GLN A 60 -0.52 6.41 9.58
CA GLN A 60 -0.31 5.94 10.95
C GLN A 60 1.17 5.84 11.31
N GLN A 61 2.00 5.28 10.42
CA GLN A 61 3.45 5.18 10.65
C GLN A 61 4.12 6.55 10.71
N ARG A 62 3.79 7.47 9.80
CA ARG A 62 4.32 8.85 9.81
C ARG A 62 3.94 9.58 11.09
N ASN A 63 2.68 9.49 11.50
CA ASN A 63 2.21 10.12 12.73
C ASN A 63 2.90 9.54 13.95
N LYS A 64 3.11 8.22 14.00
CA LYS A 64 3.87 7.58 15.09
C LYS A 64 5.31 8.09 15.16
N THR A 65 6.01 8.15 14.02
CA THR A 65 7.39 8.65 13.98
C THR A 65 7.48 10.13 14.35
N ASP A 66 6.50 10.94 13.93
CA ASP A 66 6.43 12.37 14.25
C ASP A 66 6.15 12.60 15.75
N LEU A 67 5.24 11.81 16.34
CA LEU A 67 5.01 11.80 17.79
C LEU A 67 6.27 11.40 18.57
N LEU A 68 6.97 10.34 18.14
CA LEU A 68 8.21 9.90 18.79
C LEU A 68 9.32 10.94 18.66
N ALA A 69 9.45 11.59 17.50
CA ALA A 69 10.40 12.67 17.30
C ALA A 69 10.10 13.87 18.22
N LYS A 70 8.84 14.32 18.28
CA LYS A 70 8.41 15.39 19.19
C LYS A 70 8.65 15.08 20.66
N VAL A 71 8.42 13.83 21.08
CA VAL A 71 8.75 13.39 22.44
C VAL A 71 10.26 13.42 22.68
N GLY A 72 11.07 12.98 21.71
CA GLY A 72 12.53 13.05 21.79
C GLY A 72 13.07 14.48 21.85
N ASP A 73 12.50 15.39 21.06
CA ASP A 73 12.86 16.82 21.07
C ASP A 73 12.43 17.50 22.38
N CYS A 74 11.25 17.16 22.90
CA CYS A 74 10.81 17.59 24.22
C CYS A 74 11.76 17.11 25.31
N LEU A 75 12.14 15.82 25.32
CA LEU A 75 13.07 15.25 26.29
C LEU A 75 14.47 15.89 26.22
N ARG A 76 14.93 16.31 25.04
CA ARG A 76 16.22 17.03 24.89
C ARG A 76 16.21 18.46 25.43
N GLN A 77 15.06 19.10 25.57
CA GLN A 77 14.99 20.45 26.17
C GLN A 77 15.12 20.43 27.70
N PHE A 78 14.95 19.25 28.32
CA PHE A 78 15.03 19.07 29.77
C PHE A 78 16.36 18.44 30.24
N LEU A 79 17.28 18.13 29.32
CA LEU A 79 18.63 17.63 29.58
C LEU A 79 19.66 18.70 29.22
#